data_AF-A0A259RKM2-F1
#
_entry.id   AF-A0A259RKM2-F1
#
_cell.length_a   1.000
_cell.length_b   1.000
_cell.length_c   1.000
_cell.angle_alpha   90.00
_cell.angle_beta   90.00
_cell.angle_gamma   90.00
#
_symmetry.space_group_name_H-M   'P 1'
#
loop_
_entity.id
_entity.type
_entity.pdbx_description
1 polymer ?
#
loop_
_entity_poly.entity_id
_entity_poly.type
_entity_poly.pdbx_seq_one_letter_code
_entity_poly.pdbx_strand_id
1 'polypeptide(L)'
;AYFAERRSLAGVVVIMDIRHPLKETDRQMIEYAQDRQLPVLCLLNKADKLSQNEISKTVFALKKEASLAAVHWLPFSGLRGSGVPQARTILGEWLNSGGLPFPPELPLEQNDNQTADSPSRATQPGGD
;
A
#
# COMPACT_ATOMS: atom_id res chain seq x y z
N ALA A 1 -30.86 17.30 -21.69
CA ALA A 1 -29.47 16.90 -21.99
C ALA A 1 -28.92 16.14 -20.78
N TYR A 2 -28.82 14.81 -20.82
CA TYR A 2 -28.54 13.94 -19.65
C TYR A 2 -27.30 13.05 -19.83
N PHE A 3 -26.50 13.31 -20.88
CA PHE A 3 -25.38 12.45 -21.30
C PHE A 3 -24.13 13.24 -21.70
N ALA A 4 -23.85 14.34 -21.01
CA ALA A 4 -22.52 14.94 -21.06
C ALA A 4 -21.83 14.59 -19.73
N GLU A 5 -20.61 14.04 -19.81
CA GLU A 5 -19.69 13.82 -18.67
C GLU A 5 -19.87 12.53 -17.84
N ARG A 6 -19.97 11.36 -18.48
CA ARG A 6 -19.50 10.12 -17.81
C ARG A 6 -18.06 9.83 -18.21
N ARG A 7 -17.10 10.47 -17.54
CA ARG A 7 -15.76 9.86 -17.36
C ARG A 7 -15.90 8.78 -16.29
N SER A 8 -16.44 7.63 -16.68
CA SER A 8 -16.75 6.50 -15.79
C SER A 8 -15.52 5.68 -15.36
N LEU A 9 -14.33 6.03 -15.83
CA LEU A 9 -13.08 5.35 -15.47
C LEU A 9 -12.23 6.26 -14.59
N ALA A 10 -12.25 5.99 -13.29
CA ALA A 10 -11.51 6.75 -12.28
C ALA A 10 -10.10 6.20 -12.00
N GLY A 11 -9.83 4.93 -12.38
CA GLY A 11 -8.54 4.27 -12.12
C GLY A 11 -8.57 2.76 -12.36
N VAL A 12 -7.42 2.13 -12.20
CA VAL A 12 -7.21 0.69 -12.33
C VAL A 12 -6.74 0.12 -10.99
N VAL A 13 -7.40 -0.95 -10.54
CA VAL A 13 -7.00 -1.69 -9.33
C VAL A 13 -6.53 -3.07 -9.74
N VAL A 14 -5.29 -3.41 -9.40
CA VAL A 14 -4.70 -4.73 -9.68
C VAL A 14 -4.51 -5.46 -8.36
N ILE A 15 -5.02 -6.68 -8.26
CA ILE A 15 -4.89 -7.51 -7.05
C ILE A 15 -3.93 -8.65 -7.36
N MET A 16 -2.82 -8.73 -6.64
CA MET A 16 -1.79 -9.75 -6.84
C MET A 16 -1.35 -10.36 -5.51
N ASP A 17 -0.84 -11.61 -5.54
CA ASP A 17 -0.33 -12.29 -4.34
C ASP A 17 1.06 -11.73 -3.99
N ILE A 18 1.23 -11.20 -2.78
CA ILE A 18 2.48 -10.56 -2.34
C ILE A 18 3.69 -11.50 -2.35
N ARG A 19 3.48 -12.82 -2.32
CA ARG A 19 4.58 -13.80 -2.31
C ARG A 19 5.28 -13.89 -3.68
N HIS A 20 4.57 -13.59 -4.76
CA HIS A 20 5.08 -13.61 -6.12
C HIS A 20 4.38 -12.51 -6.94
N PRO A 21 4.69 -11.23 -6.64
CA PRO A 21 4.05 -10.09 -7.31
C PRO A 21 4.56 -9.94 -8.75
N LEU A 22 3.87 -9.13 -9.56
CA LEU A 22 4.23 -8.81 -10.95
C LEU A 22 4.29 -10.02 -11.88
N LYS A 23 3.19 -10.77 -12.01
CA LYS A 23 3.10 -11.70 -13.14
C LYS A 23 3.03 -10.92 -14.45
N GLU A 24 3.35 -11.60 -15.55
CA GLU A 24 3.34 -11.00 -16.89
C GLU A 24 2.03 -10.24 -17.18
N THR A 25 0.88 -10.84 -16.86
CA THR A 25 -0.43 -10.21 -17.03
C THR A 25 -0.63 -8.97 -16.15
N ASP A 26 -0.11 -8.96 -14.92
CA ASP A 26 -0.19 -7.80 -14.03
C ASP A 26 0.64 -6.64 -14.59
N ARG A 27 1.83 -6.96 -15.11
CA ARG A 27 2.77 -5.98 -15.68
C ARG A 27 2.16 -5.30 -16.91
N GLN A 28 1.56 -6.09 -17.81
CA GLN A 28 0.85 -5.59 -18.98
C GLN A 28 -0.34 -4.69 -18.59
N MET A 29 -1.08 -5.03 -17.54
CA MET A 29 -2.19 -4.20 -17.06
C MET A 29 -1.72 -2.87 -16.46
N ILE A 30 -0.61 -2.89 -15.72
CA ILE A 30 0.00 -1.68 -15.16
C ILE A 30 0.50 -0.77 -16.29
N GLU A 31 1.21 -1.32 -17.27
CA GLU A 31 1.73 -0.58 -18.43
C GLU A 31 0.58 0.04 -19.24
N TYR A 32 -0.47 -0.75 -19.54
CA TYR A 32 -1.68 -0.27 -20.23
C TYR A 32 -2.35 0.91 -19.51
N ALA A 33 -2.37 0.88 -18.18
CA ALA A 33 -2.96 1.92 -17.35
C ALA A 33 -2.08 3.17 -17.30
N GLN A 34 -0.75 3.00 -17.20
CA GLN A 34 0.21 4.09 -17.25
C GLN A 34 0.21 4.81 -18.59
N ASP A 35 0.14 4.09 -19.71
CA ASP A 35 0.01 4.65 -21.07
C ASP A 35 -1.23 5.54 -21.21
N ARG A 36 -2.29 5.22 -20.46
CA ARG A 36 -3.54 5.97 -20.44
C ARG A 36 -3.60 7.02 -19.34
N GLN A 37 -2.51 7.20 -18.60
CA GLN A 37 -2.41 8.11 -17.46
C GLN A 37 -3.50 7.85 -16.40
N LEU A 38 -3.92 6.59 -16.27
CA LEU A 38 -4.88 6.17 -15.27
C LEU A 38 -4.16 5.89 -13.96
N PRO A 39 -4.72 6.28 -12.81
CA PRO A 39 -4.12 5.96 -11.53
C PRO A 39 -4.20 4.46 -11.29
N VAL A 40 -3.11 3.89 -10.77
CA VAL A 40 -2.98 2.45 -10.55
C VAL A 40 -2.78 2.18 -9.07
N LEU A 41 -3.65 1.33 -8.52
CA LEU A 41 -3.57 0.84 -7.14
C LEU A 41 -3.35 -0.66 -7.19
N CYS A 42 -2.18 -1.09 -6.73
CA CYS A 42 -1.84 -2.50 -6.60
C CYS A 42 -2.06 -2.97 -5.17
N LEU A 43 -3.03 -3.87 -4.99
CA LEU A 43 -3.33 -4.55 -3.74
C LEU A 43 -2.51 -5.85 -3.66
N LEU A 44 -1.50 -5.84 -2.79
CA LEU A 44 -0.63 -6.99 -2.54
C LEU A 44 -1.31 -7.93 -1.52
N ASN A 45 -2.20 -8.78 -2.03
CA ASN A 45 -3.00 -9.72 -1.25
C ASN A 45 -2.13 -10.80 -0.57
N LYS A 46 -2.69 -11.41 0.48
CA LYS A 46 -2.04 -12.43 1.34
C LYS A 46 -0.84 -11.89 2.11
N ALA A 47 -0.85 -10.60 2.44
CA ALA A 47 0.13 -9.99 3.35
C ALA A 47 0.22 -10.73 4.70
N ASP A 48 -0.84 -11.41 5.15
CA ASP A 48 -0.84 -12.26 6.34
C ASP A 48 0.11 -13.46 6.30
N LYS A 49 0.64 -13.80 5.12
CA LYS A 49 1.58 -14.92 4.92
C LYS A 49 3.04 -14.51 5.00
N LEU A 50 3.33 -13.22 5.16
CA LEU A 50 4.69 -12.69 5.24
C LEU A 50 4.89 -11.93 6.55
N SER A 51 6.13 -11.87 7.02
CA SER A 51 6.51 -10.96 8.11
C SER A 51 6.48 -9.51 7.66
N GLN A 52 6.38 -8.58 8.61
CA GLN A 52 6.39 -7.14 8.31
C GLN A 52 7.64 -6.71 7.52
N ASN A 53 8.79 -7.30 7.83
CA ASN A 53 10.04 -7.00 7.14
C ASN A 53 10.03 -7.47 5.68
N GLU A 54 9.47 -8.65 5.40
CA GLU A 54 9.31 -9.16 4.03
C GLU A 54 8.33 -8.33 3.21
N ILE A 55 7.24 -7.88 3.83
CA ILE A 55 6.28 -6.95 3.21
C ILE A 55 6.99 -5.66 2.82
N SER A 56 7.67 -5.01 3.77
CA SER A 56 8.40 -3.76 3.53
C SER A 56 9.47 -3.91 2.45
N LYS A 57 10.23 -5.00 2.48
CA LYS A 57 11.24 -5.30 1.46
C LYS A 57 10.63 -5.44 0.06
N THR A 58 9.50 -6.15 -0.04
CA THR A 58 8.79 -6.35 -1.31
C THR A 58 8.26 -5.03 -1.85
N VAL A 59 7.56 -4.25 -1.03
CA VAL A 59 7.04 -2.92 -1.43
C VAL A 59 8.18 -1.98 -1.83
N PHE A 60 9.29 -1.99 -1.08
CA PHE A 60 10.46 -1.18 -1.40
C PHE A 60 11.09 -1.57 -2.75
N ALA A 61 11.23 -2.87 -3.02
CA ALA A 61 11.75 -3.36 -4.30
C ALA A 61 10.86 -2.92 -5.47
N LEU A 62 9.52 -3.00 -5.31
CA LEU A 62 8.56 -2.56 -6.31
C LEU A 62 8.62 -1.04 -6.56
N LYS A 63 8.72 -0.24 -5.49
CA LYS A 63 8.85 1.22 -5.59
C LYS A 63 10.17 1.69 -6.20
N LYS A 64 11.24 0.90 -6.06
CA LYS A 64 12.56 1.22 -6.61
C LYS A 64 12.61 1.07 -8.14
N GLU A 65 11.73 0.24 -8.71
CA GLU A 65 11.63 0.09 -10.16
C GLU A 65 11.00 1.34 -10.78
N ALA A 66 11.73 2.04 -11.65
CA ALA A 66 11.32 3.34 -12.18
C ALA A 66 9.99 3.27 -12.96
N SER A 67 9.76 2.19 -13.71
CA SER A 67 8.49 1.89 -14.40
C SER A 67 7.31 1.71 -13.44
N LEU A 68 7.54 1.46 -12.17
CA LEU A 68 6.50 1.16 -11.17
C LEU A 68 6.39 2.22 -10.07
N ALA A 69 7.23 3.25 -10.12
CA ALA A 69 7.28 4.31 -9.12
C ALA A 69 5.96 5.09 -9.00
N ALA A 70 5.23 5.23 -10.11
CA ALA A 70 3.93 5.91 -10.15
C ALA A 70 2.76 5.06 -9.63
N VAL A 71 2.98 3.78 -9.31
CA VAL A 71 1.95 2.85 -8.84
C VAL A 71 1.81 2.95 -7.32
N HIS A 72 0.57 2.97 -6.83
CA HIS A 72 0.30 2.89 -5.39
C HIS A 72 0.34 1.43 -4.94
N TRP A 73 1.31 1.07 -4.10
CA TRP A 73 1.49 -0.29 -3.58
C TRP A 73 0.93 -0.40 -2.17
N LEU A 74 -0.12 -1.21 -1.99
CA LEU A 74 -0.78 -1.37 -0.70
C LEU A 74 -0.79 -2.86 -0.28
N PRO A 75 -0.10 -3.22 0.82
CA PRO A 75 -0.26 -4.52 1.45
C PRO A 75 -1.71 -4.77 1.86
N PHE A 76 -2.24 -5.93 1.50
CA PHE A 76 -3.63 -6.28 1.70
C PHE A 76 -3.77 -7.74 2.18
N SER A 77 -4.72 -8.01 3.06
CA SER A 77 -5.14 -9.38 3.36
C SER A 77 -6.65 -9.46 3.33
N GLY A 78 -7.19 -10.19 2.34
CA GLY A 78 -8.62 -10.48 2.30
C GLY A 78 -9.07 -11.32 3.51
N LEU A 79 -8.17 -12.10 4.13
CA LEU A 79 -8.48 -12.94 5.29
C LEU A 79 -8.53 -12.13 6.59
N ARG A 80 -7.58 -11.20 6.78
CA ARG A 80 -7.50 -10.38 8.01
C ARG A 80 -8.19 -9.03 7.90
N GLY A 81 -8.61 -8.64 6.70
CA GLY A 81 -9.15 -7.30 6.42
C GLY A 81 -8.10 -6.18 6.52
N SER A 82 -6.81 -6.51 6.62
CA SER A 82 -5.74 -5.50 6.65
C SER A 82 -5.63 -4.79 5.30
N GLY A 83 -5.43 -3.47 5.33
CA GLY A 83 -5.39 -2.63 4.13
C GLY A 83 -6.75 -2.22 3.58
N VAL A 84 -7.88 -2.75 4.10
CA VAL A 84 -9.23 -2.36 3.67
C VAL A 84 -9.52 -0.87 3.93
N PRO A 85 -9.23 -0.29 5.12
CA PRO A 85 -9.49 1.13 5.35
C PRO A 85 -8.72 2.03 4.38
N GLN A 86 -7.42 1.75 4.17
CA GLN A 86 -6.57 2.51 3.26
C GLN A 86 -7.06 2.38 1.81
N ALA A 87 -7.43 1.18 1.36
CA ALA A 87 -7.98 0.96 0.03
C ALA A 87 -9.29 1.74 -0.18
N ARG A 88 -10.18 1.75 0.82
CA ARG A 88 -11.43 2.51 0.77
C ARG A 88 -11.19 4.01 0.68
N THR A 89 -10.21 4.55 1.40
CA THR A 89 -9.85 5.97 1.30
C THR A 89 -9.39 6.32 -0.11
N ILE A 90 -8.42 5.57 -0.65
CA ILE A 90 -7.87 5.83 -2.00
C ILE A 90 -8.98 5.73 -3.07
N LEU A 91 -9.80 4.68 -3.01
CA LEU A 91 -10.90 4.50 -3.95
C LEU A 91 -12.00 5.56 -3.77
N GLY A 92 -12.26 5.98 -2.53
CA GLY A 92 -13.19 7.05 -2.22
C GLY A 92 -12.75 8.38 -2.83
N GLU A 93 -11.46 8.70 -2.74
CA GLU A 93 -10.86 9.88 -3.38
C GLU A 93 -11.03 9.82 -4.90
N TRP A 94 -10.69 8.69 -5.54
CA TRP A 94 -10.81 8.54 -6.99
C TRP A 94 -12.25 8.72 -7.48
N LEU A 95 -13.22 8.20 -6.73
CA LEU A 95 -14.64 8.26 -7.09
C LEU A 95 -15.28 9.60 -6.77
N ASN A 96 -14.86 10.29 -5.70
CA ASN A 96 -15.44 11.57 -5.28
C ASN A 96 -14.82 12.77 -6.01
N SER A 97 -13.58 12.69 -6.48
CA SER A 97 -12.89 13.83 -7.11
C SER A 97 -13.31 14.13 -8.55
N GLY A 98 -14.24 13.38 -9.17
CA GLY A 98 -14.64 13.60 -10.58
C GLY A 98 -13.51 13.50 -11.62
N GLY A 99 -12.33 13.01 -11.21
CA GLY A 99 -11.08 13.08 -11.96
C GLY A 99 -10.00 13.87 -11.21
N LEU A 100 -9.22 13.14 -10.41
CA LEU A 100 -7.88 13.38 -9.85
C LEU A 100 -7.46 14.79 -9.36
N PRO A 101 -6.99 14.85 -8.11
CA PRO A 101 -5.70 15.46 -7.81
C PRO A 101 -4.67 14.38 -7.41
N PHE A 102 -3.49 14.49 -8.02
CA PHE A 102 -2.25 13.78 -7.67
C PHE A 102 -1.48 14.61 -6.61
N PRO A 103 -0.59 14.01 -5.81
CA PRO A 103 -0.81 13.31 -4.54
C PRO A 103 -0.72 14.25 -3.30
N PRO A 104 -1.40 13.98 -2.17
CA PRO A 104 -0.94 14.47 -0.88
C PRO A 104 0.23 13.60 -0.41
N GLU A 105 1.37 14.22 -0.13
CA GLU A 105 2.51 13.60 0.54
C GLU A 105 2.02 12.92 1.82
N LEU A 106 1.99 11.58 1.86
CA LEU A 106 1.71 10.85 3.08
C LEU A 106 2.92 11.04 4.00
N PRO A 107 2.75 11.62 5.21
CA PRO A 107 3.83 11.68 6.18
C PRO A 107 4.30 10.25 6.46
N LEU A 108 5.60 10.03 6.30
CA LEU A 108 6.25 8.83 6.78
C LEU A 108 6.10 8.83 8.30
N GLU A 109 5.15 8.05 8.84
CA GLU A 109 5.10 7.78 10.28
C GLU A 109 6.44 7.15 10.68
N GLN A 110 7.20 7.92 11.45
CA GLN A 110 8.45 7.52 12.06
C GLN A 110 8.15 6.37 13.02
N ASN A 111 8.78 5.24 12.73
CA ASN A 111 8.69 4.04 13.55
C ASN A 111 9.53 4.27 14.82
N ASP A 112 8.92 4.79 15.88
CA ASP A 112 9.52 4.80 17.22
C ASP A 112 9.45 3.37 17.78
N ASN A 113 10.55 2.64 17.64
CA ASN A 113 10.73 1.33 18.23
C ASN A 113 10.96 1.50 19.75
N GLN A 114 9.88 1.65 20.51
CA GLN A 114 9.90 1.45 21.96
C GLN A 114 9.50 0.00 22.24
N THR A 115 10.45 -0.93 22.10
CA THR A 115 10.31 -2.26 22.69
C THR A 115 10.41 -2.13 24.21
N ALA A 116 9.32 -2.46 24.88
CA ALA A 116 9.27 -2.70 26.31
C ALA A 116 10.07 -3.97 26.66
N ASP A 117 10.92 -3.90 27.68
CA ASP A 117 11.21 -5.04 28.55
C ASP A 117 11.60 -4.55 29.96
N SER A 118 10.66 -4.73 30.89
CA SER A 118 10.93 -4.97 32.32
C SER A 118 10.70 -6.47 32.51
N PRO A 119 11.37 -7.22 33.42
CA PRO A 119 11.63 -6.83 34.80
C PRO A 119 12.95 -7.38 35.42
N SER A 120 13.36 -6.90 36.60
CA SER A 120 13.97 -7.76 37.63
C SER A 120 14.11 -7.06 38.98
N ARG A 121 13.81 -7.83 40.02
CA ARG A 121 13.68 -7.46 41.44
C ARG A 121 14.95 -7.88 42.21
N ALA A 122 15.25 -7.10 43.25
CA ALA A 122 16.10 -7.38 44.42
C ALA A 122 17.64 -7.33 44.28
N THR A 123 18.28 -6.44 45.05
CA THR A 123 19.00 -6.79 46.31
C THR A 123 19.79 -5.56 46.84
N GLN A 124 19.51 -5.13 48.08
CA GLN A 124 20.38 -4.28 48.93
C GLN A 124 21.63 -5.08 49.36
N PRO A 125 22.84 -4.51 49.66
CA PRO A 125 23.03 -3.62 50.85
C PRO A 125 24.24 -2.62 50.86
N GLY A 126 24.18 -1.61 51.74
CA GLY A 126 25.28 -1.17 52.66
C GLY A 126 26.39 -0.17 52.23
N GLY A 127 26.65 0.81 53.12
CA GLY A 127 27.91 1.58 53.32
C GLY A 127 28.11 2.80 52.43
N ASP A 128 28.51 4.00 52.87
CA ASP A 128 29.15 4.51 54.10
C ASP A 128 28.62 5.95 54.36
#